data_AF-A0A7R9IT07-F1
#
_entry.id   AF-A0A7R9IT07-F1
#
_cell.length_a   1.000
_cell.length_b   1.000
_cell.length_c   1.000
_cell.angle_alpha   90.00
_cell.angle_beta   90.00
_cell.angle_gamma   90.00
#
_symmetry.space_group_name_H-M   'P 1'
#
loop_
_entity.id
_entity.type
_entity.pdbx_description
1 polymer ?
#
loop_
_entity_poly.entity_id
_entity_poly.type
_entity_poly.pdbx_seq_one_letter_code
_entity_poly.pdbx_strand_id
1 'polypeptide(L)'
;MIVPYLMKMLNTFTIKTGLQKKEEDMKYCNQWTEDYKLLDWGPRGLFPEYLEMVLQYGFVTIFVAAFPLAPFFALLNNVLEMRLDAKKFLRFYRRPVPHRVKSIGVWFRILDVIGRISAFIIAFSSNFIPRLVYMSTVSANHTDEGYLEHSLAYFNISDFQPEFEPKAEYKIANLTMCRVQSPLGLDNAQAWELEEDNTKFS
;
A
#
# COMPACT_ATOMS: atom_id res chain seq x y z
N MET A 1 9.11 15.69 -3.80
CA MET A 1 8.97 16.89 -4.68
C MET A 1 9.64 18.21 -4.25
N ILE A 2 9.84 18.55 -2.97
CA ILE A 2 10.28 19.92 -2.55
C ILE A 2 11.81 20.14 -2.64
N VAL A 3 12.59 19.06 -2.72
CA VAL A 3 14.05 19.06 -2.65
C VAL A 3 14.76 19.99 -3.66
N PRO A 4 14.45 19.99 -4.98
CA PRO A 4 15.12 20.89 -5.91
C PRO A 4 14.70 22.35 -5.72
N TYR A 5 13.47 22.61 -5.27
CA TYR A 5 13.03 23.96 -4.90
C TYR A 5 13.79 24.45 -3.66
N LEU A 6 13.94 23.60 -2.64
CA LEU A 6 14.73 23.90 -1.44
C LEU A 6 16.21 24.03 -1.75
N MET A 7 16.82 23.18 -2.58
CA MET A 7 18.21 23.34 -3.01
C MET A 7 18.42 24.66 -3.76
N LYS A 8 17.52 25.05 -4.66
CA LYS A 8 17.60 26.34 -5.34
C LYS A 8 17.43 27.50 -4.36
N MET A 9 16.48 27.39 -3.43
CA MET A 9 16.22 28.42 -2.42
C MET A 9 17.41 28.55 -1.45
N LEU A 10 17.99 27.43 -1.00
CA LEU A 10 19.17 27.37 -0.15
C LEU A 10 20.40 27.93 -0.89
N ASN A 11 20.69 27.50 -2.12
CA ASN A 11 21.78 28.07 -2.91
C ASN A 11 21.61 29.59 -3.13
N THR A 12 20.39 30.04 -3.43
CA THR A 12 20.10 31.47 -3.57
C THR A 12 20.28 32.21 -2.24
N PHE A 13 19.92 31.58 -1.13
CA PHE A 13 20.10 32.12 0.21
C PHE A 13 21.58 32.19 0.59
N THR A 14 22.38 31.15 0.33
CA THR A 14 23.84 31.13 0.56
C THR A 14 24.58 32.18 -0.29
N ILE A 15 24.12 32.42 -1.52
CA ILE A 15 24.62 33.49 -2.39
C ILE A 15 24.21 34.87 -1.85
N LYS A 16 22.97 35.04 -1.37
CA LYS A 16 22.46 36.29 -0.78
C LYS A 16 23.08 36.62 0.58
N THR A 17 23.43 35.62 1.39
CA THR A 17 24.10 35.81 2.68
C THR A 17 25.62 35.99 2.56
N GLY A 18 26.17 35.98 1.34
CA GLY A 18 27.56 36.36 1.06
C GLY A 18 28.61 35.35 1.54
N LEU A 19 28.21 34.11 1.86
CA LEU A 19 29.11 33.05 2.34
C LEU A 19 30.03 32.50 1.22
N GLN A 20 29.69 32.72 -0.06
CA GLN A 20 30.61 32.49 -1.18
C GLN A 20 31.07 33.82 -1.78
N LYS A 21 32.38 34.06 -1.73
CA LYS A 21 33.06 35.18 -2.38
C LYS A 21 33.62 34.73 -3.73
N LYS A 22 33.11 35.22 -4.87
CA LYS A 22 33.96 35.76 -5.96
C LYS A 22 33.25 36.31 -7.21
N GLU A 23 33.94 37.35 -7.72
CA GLU A 23 34.13 37.86 -9.08
C GLU A 23 32.93 38.31 -9.92
N GLU A 24 32.91 39.63 -10.17
CA GLU A 24 32.07 40.33 -11.13
C GLU A 24 32.45 39.90 -12.56
N ASP A 25 31.94 38.76 -13.03
CA ASP A 25 32.11 38.36 -14.42
C ASP A 25 31.07 39.04 -15.33
N MET A 26 31.60 39.70 -16.36
CA MET A 26 30.94 40.37 -17.47
C MET A 26 29.71 39.60 -18.00
N LYS A 27 28.54 40.22 -17.85
CA LYS A 27 27.21 39.60 -18.02
C LYS A 27 26.78 39.50 -19.49
N TYR A 28 27.40 38.61 -20.26
CA TYR A 28 26.75 38.02 -21.43
C TYR A 28 25.95 36.80 -20.98
N CYS A 29 24.63 36.93 -20.91
CA CYS A 29 23.76 35.81 -20.57
C CYS A 29 23.60 34.90 -21.79
N ASN A 30 24.55 34.01 -21.99
CA ASN A 30 24.43 32.98 -23.00
C ASN A 30 23.56 31.85 -22.46
N GLN A 31 22.65 31.33 -23.28
CA GLN A 31 21.68 30.31 -22.88
C GLN A 31 22.35 29.04 -22.33
N TRP A 32 23.53 28.67 -22.85
CA TRP A 32 24.33 27.54 -22.36
C TRP A 32 24.87 27.74 -20.94
N THR A 33 25.17 28.98 -20.53
CA THR A 33 25.69 29.29 -19.20
C THR A 33 24.61 29.16 -18.13
N GLU A 34 23.36 29.49 -18.46
CA GLU A 34 22.21 29.28 -17.59
C GLU A 34 21.83 27.79 -17.50
N ASP A 35 21.86 27.07 -18.62
CA ASP A 35 21.57 25.64 -18.65
C ASP A 35 22.58 24.80 -17.84
N TYR A 36 23.83 25.26 -17.74
CA TYR A 36 24.87 24.61 -16.93
C TYR A 36 24.62 24.72 -15.42
N LYS A 37 23.78 25.67 -14.97
CA LYS A 37 23.40 25.85 -13.55
C LYS A 37 22.27 24.92 -13.10
N LEU A 38 21.62 24.21 -14.04
CA LEU A 38 20.51 23.30 -13.77
C LEU A 38 21.02 21.94 -13.26
N LEU A 39 20.13 21.14 -12.64
CA LEU A 39 20.47 19.79 -12.21
C LEU A 39 20.62 18.85 -13.41
N ASP A 40 21.62 17.98 -13.35
CA ASP A 40 21.74 16.84 -14.23
C ASP A 40 20.86 15.67 -13.75
N TRP A 41 20.47 14.81 -14.69
CA TRP A 41 19.61 13.65 -14.43
C TRP A 41 20.29 12.54 -13.60
N GLY A 42 21.60 12.63 -13.39
CA GLY A 42 22.40 11.66 -12.66
C GLY A 42 22.41 10.26 -13.32
N PRO A 43 23.11 9.28 -12.70
CA PRO A 43 23.20 7.92 -13.24
C PRO A 43 21.87 7.15 -13.12
N ARG A 44 20.96 7.59 -12.24
CA ARG A 44 19.69 6.91 -11.94
C ARG A 44 18.48 7.49 -12.70
N GLY A 45 18.67 8.54 -13.50
CA GLY A 45 17.67 9.05 -14.44
C GLY A 45 16.26 9.15 -13.86
N LEU A 46 15.30 8.48 -14.50
CA LEU A 46 13.87 8.45 -14.17
C LEU A 46 13.48 7.44 -13.08
N PHE A 47 14.44 6.73 -12.49
CA PHE A 47 14.16 5.69 -11.50
C PHE A 47 13.33 6.19 -10.30
N PRO A 48 13.65 7.32 -9.63
CA PRO A 48 12.89 7.75 -8.48
C PRO A 48 11.47 8.19 -8.84
N GLU A 49 11.26 8.75 -10.03
CA GLU A 49 9.94 9.13 -10.52
C GLU A 49 9.05 7.91 -10.80
N TYR A 50 9.60 6.86 -11.42
CA TYR A 50 8.85 5.61 -11.57
C TYR A 50 8.59 4.92 -10.23
N LEU A 51 9.54 4.96 -9.29
CA LEU A 51 9.38 4.36 -7.97
C LEU A 51 8.22 5.01 -7.21
N GLU A 52 8.12 6.34 -7.25
CA GLU A 52 7.03 7.10 -6.62
C GLU A 52 5.66 6.68 -7.17
N MET A 53 5.53 6.57 -8.49
CA MET A 53 4.29 6.11 -9.15
C MET A 53 3.93 4.66 -8.79
N VAL A 54 4.93 3.77 -8.74
CA VAL A 54 4.72 2.35 -8.43
C VAL A 54 4.31 2.16 -6.97
N LEU A 55 4.90 2.91 -6.04
CA LEU A 55 4.50 2.90 -4.64
C LEU A 55 3.04 3.35 -4.48
N GLN A 56 2.66 4.44 -5.16
CA GLN A 56 1.27 4.91 -5.13
C GLN A 56 0.30 3.84 -5.68
N TYR A 57 0.65 3.18 -6.79
CA TYR A 57 -0.13 2.06 -7.31
C TYR A 57 -0.25 0.90 -6.32
N GLY A 58 0.85 0.53 -5.65
CA GLY A 58 0.85 -0.52 -4.62
C GLY A 58 -0.06 -0.20 -3.45
N PHE A 59 0.00 1.02 -2.92
CA PHE A 59 -0.89 1.44 -1.83
C PHE A 59 -2.37 1.42 -2.25
N VAL A 60 -2.68 1.92 -3.44
CA VAL A 60 -4.06 1.92 -3.93
C VAL A 60 -4.57 0.49 -4.11
N THR A 61 -3.80 -0.40 -4.71
CA THR A 61 -4.27 -1.76 -5.03
C THR A 61 -4.38 -2.68 -3.83
N ILE A 62 -3.48 -2.58 -2.85
CA ILE A 62 -3.52 -3.44 -1.65
C ILE A 62 -4.62 -2.97 -0.67
N PHE A 63 -4.81 -1.66 -0.51
CA PHE A 63 -5.71 -1.11 0.50
C PHE A 63 -7.09 -0.69 -0.04
N VAL A 64 -7.38 -0.92 -1.33
CA VAL A 64 -8.69 -0.57 -1.91
C VAL A 64 -9.87 -1.22 -1.19
N ALA A 65 -9.69 -2.44 -0.68
CA ALA A 65 -10.72 -3.17 0.05
C ALA A 65 -11.07 -2.51 1.39
N ALA A 66 -10.12 -1.80 2.01
CA ALA A 66 -10.33 -1.08 3.27
C ALA A 66 -10.82 0.36 3.04
N PHE A 67 -10.34 1.02 1.99
CA PHE A 67 -10.71 2.41 1.67
C PHE A 67 -11.10 2.57 0.20
N PRO A 68 -12.39 2.46 -0.15
CA PRO A 68 -12.84 2.50 -1.54
C PRO A 68 -12.64 3.86 -2.22
N LEU A 69 -12.39 4.93 -1.45
CA LEU A 69 -12.09 6.27 -1.96
C LEU A 69 -10.59 6.48 -2.29
N ALA A 70 -9.69 5.53 -1.94
CA ALA A 70 -8.26 5.64 -2.23
C ALA A 70 -7.94 5.92 -3.72
N PRO A 71 -8.61 5.27 -4.70
CA PRO A 71 -8.36 5.54 -6.12
C PRO A 71 -8.67 6.99 -6.53
N PHE A 72 -9.66 7.61 -5.89
CA PHE A 72 -10.01 9.01 -6.15
C PHE A 72 -8.90 9.97 -5.70
N PHE A 73 -8.37 9.77 -4.49
CA PHE A 73 -7.23 10.56 -3.99
C PHE A 73 -5.97 10.33 -4.83
N ALA A 74 -5.74 9.10 -5.28
CA ALA A 74 -4.65 8.78 -6.18
C ALA A 74 -4.78 9.49 -7.55
N LEU A 75 -5.99 9.59 -8.09
CA LEU A 75 -6.22 10.33 -9.33
C LEU A 75 -5.94 11.82 -9.15
N LEU A 76 -6.41 12.42 -8.06
CA LEU A 76 -6.13 13.83 -7.75
C LEU A 76 -4.62 14.06 -7.58
N ASN A 77 -3.93 13.14 -6.89
CA ASN A 77 -2.49 13.19 -6.74
C ASN A 77 -1.79 13.10 -8.10
N ASN A 78 -2.17 12.13 -8.95
CA ASN A 78 -1.61 11.96 -10.30
C ASN A 78 -1.76 13.22 -11.17
N VAL A 79 -2.91 13.91 -11.12
CA VAL A 79 -3.13 15.14 -11.89
C VAL A 79 -2.21 16.27 -11.41
N LEU A 80 -2.04 16.42 -10.10
CA LEU A 80 -1.12 17.41 -9.53
C LEU A 80 0.33 17.05 -9.82
N GLU A 81 0.69 15.78 -9.65
CA GLU A 81 2.03 15.24 -9.87
C GLU A 81 2.48 15.46 -11.31
N MET A 82 1.63 15.15 -12.30
CA MET A 82 1.93 15.39 -13.71
C MET A 82 2.30 16.86 -13.99
N ARG A 83 1.60 17.82 -13.38
CA ARG A 83 1.88 19.25 -13.57
C ARG A 83 3.15 19.68 -12.85
N LEU A 84 3.36 19.17 -11.65
CA LEU A 84 4.53 19.49 -10.84
C LEU A 84 5.80 18.87 -11.43
N ASP A 85 5.74 17.65 -11.94
CA ASP A 85 6.84 16.99 -12.65
C ASP A 85 7.17 17.68 -13.98
N ALA A 86 6.16 18.09 -14.75
CA ALA A 86 6.40 18.89 -15.95
C ALA A 86 7.13 20.20 -15.59
N LYS A 87 6.69 20.90 -14.55
CA LYS A 87 7.34 22.13 -14.07
C LYS A 87 8.75 21.86 -13.53
N LYS A 88 8.96 20.74 -12.85
CA LYS A 88 10.25 20.28 -12.33
C LYS A 88 11.25 20.08 -13.48
N PHE A 89 10.87 19.31 -14.50
CA PHE A 89 11.73 19.04 -15.65
C PHE A 89 12.00 20.28 -16.50
N LEU A 90 11.02 21.17 -16.67
CA LEU A 90 11.20 22.38 -17.48
C LEU A 90 12.03 23.47 -16.80
N ARG A 91 12.05 23.56 -15.46
CA ARG A 91 12.71 24.67 -14.74
C ARG A 91 13.96 24.30 -13.96
N PHE A 92 14.16 23.04 -13.62
CA PHE A 92 15.22 22.63 -12.70
C PHE A 92 16.20 21.62 -13.30
N TYR A 93 15.82 20.91 -14.36
CA TYR A 93 16.67 19.92 -15.00
C TYR A 93 17.21 20.44 -16.34
N ARG A 94 18.46 20.08 -16.64
CA ARG A 94 19.03 20.28 -17.98
C ARG A 94 18.31 19.38 -18.99
N ARG A 95 18.20 19.80 -20.25
CA ARG A 95 17.55 19.01 -21.30
C ARG A 95 18.22 17.63 -21.44
N PRO A 96 17.49 16.51 -21.24
CA PRO A 96 18.05 15.18 -21.42
C PRO A 96 18.27 14.87 -22.89
N VAL A 97 19.19 13.95 -23.18
CA VAL A 97 19.34 13.38 -24.52
C VAL A 97 18.15 12.44 -24.79
N PRO A 98 17.39 12.64 -25.87
CA PRO A 98 16.23 11.81 -26.15
C PRO A 98 16.66 10.36 -26.44
N HIS A 99 16.05 9.41 -25.74
CA HIS A 99 16.28 7.98 -25.95
C HIS A 99 14.97 7.33 -26.41
N ARG A 100 15.02 6.57 -27.52
CA ARG A 100 13.85 5.83 -28.00
C ARG A 100 13.78 4.49 -27.29
N VAL A 101 12.71 4.27 -26.52
CA VAL A 101 12.45 3.02 -25.81
C VAL A 101 11.13 2.42 -26.29
N LYS A 102 11.07 1.10 -26.43
CA LYS A 102 9.84 0.39 -26.88
C LYS A 102 8.83 0.16 -25.75
N SER A 103 9.29 0.18 -24.50
CA SER A 103 8.47 -0.07 -23.32
C SER A 103 9.02 0.66 -22.10
N ILE A 104 8.21 0.69 -21.04
CA ILE A 104 8.60 1.18 -19.70
C ILE A 104 9.68 0.31 -19.04
N GLY A 105 9.98 -0.87 -19.60
CA GLY A 105 11.00 -1.79 -19.11
C GLY A 105 10.54 -2.64 -17.92
N VAL A 106 11.41 -2.79 -16.92
CA VAL A 106 11.21 -3.67 -15.74
C VAL A 106 9.97 -3.31 -14.92
N TRP A 107 9.56 -2.04 -14.94
CA TRP A 107 8.43 -1.53 -14.18
C TRP A 107 7.10 -2.21 -14.54
N PHE A 108 6.90 -2.61 -15.80
CA PHE A 108 5.70 -3.35 -16.18
C PHE A 108 5.60 -4.69 -15.45
N ARG A 109 6.71 -5.42 -15.37
CA ARG A 109 6.76 -6.70 -14.64
C ARG A 109 6.54 -6.50 -13.14
N ILE A 110 7.05 -5.41 -12.58
CA ILE A 110 6.84 -5.07 -11.16
C ILE A 110 5.34 -4.79 -10.90
N LEU A 111 4.69 -4.00 -11.75
CA LEU A 111 3.26 -3.69 -11.63
C LEU A 111 2.38 -4.94 -11.75
N ASP A 112 2.70 -5.86 -12.67
CA ASP A 112 1.99 -7.15 -12.81
C ASP A 112 2.11 -8.00 -11.55
N VAL A 113 3.32 -8.14 -11.01
CA VAL A 113 3.56 -8.91 -9.77
C VAL A 113 2.81 -8.30 -8.58
N ILE A 114 2.87 -6.97 -8.42
CA ILE A 114 2.14 -6.27 -7.36
C ILE A 114 0.63 -6.49 -7.50
N GLY A 115 0.09 -6.42 -8.71
CA GLY A 115 -1.34 -6.67 -8.97
C GLY A 115 -1.78 -8.09 -8.63
N ARG A 116 -0.95 -9.09 -8.90
CA ARG A 116 -1.26 -10.48 -8.53
C ARG A 116 -1.20 -10.70 -7.02
N ILE A 117 -0.19 -10.14 -6.35
CA ILE A 117 -0.05 -10.24 -4.89
C ILE A 117 -1.20 -9.52 -4.19
N SER A 118 -1.61 -8.34 -4.67
CA SER A 118 -2.74 -7.61 -4.07
C SER A 118 -4.05 -8.40 -4.19
N ALA A 119 -4.32 -9.02 -5.33
CA ALA A 119 -5.49 -9.89 -5.51
C ALA A 119 -5.46 -11.09 -4.53
N PHE A 120 -4.28 -11.70 -4.35
CA PHE A 120 -4.10 -12.79 -3.38
C PHE A 120 -4.36 -12.32 -1.95
N ILE A 121 -3.77 -11.19 -1.53
CA ILE A 121 -3.99 -10.63 -0.18
C ILE A 121 -5.47 -10.33 0.05
N ILE A 122 -6.16 -9.72 -0.92
CA ILE A 122 -7.58 -9.42 -0.81
C ILE A 122 -8.39 -10.72 -0.69
N ALA A 123 -8.05 -11.77 -1.44
CA ALA A 123 -8.74 -13.05 -1.37
C ALA A 123 -8.63 -13.70 0.03
N PHE A 124 -7.43 -13.73 0.62
CA PHE A 124 -7.20 -14.43 1.89
C PHE A 124 -7.49 -13.59 3.13
N SER A 125 -7.30 -12.27 3.07
CA SER A 125 -7.50 -11.39 4.24
C SER A 125 -8.93 -10.85 4.33
N SER A 126 -9.71 -10.86 3.24
CA SER A 126 -11.05 -10.29 3.23
C SER A 126 -12.12 -11.32 3.58
N ASN A 127 -13.12 -10.88 4.34
CA ASN A 127 -14.35 -11.65 4.56
C ASN A 127 -15.25 -11.71 3.32
N PHE A 128 -14.79 -11.22 2.16
CA PHE A 128 -15.54 -11.25 0.92
C PHE A 128 -15.82 -12.68 0.44
N ILE A 129 -14.81 -13.56 0.43
CA ILE A 129 -14.98 -14.94 -0.06
C ILE A 129 -15.91 -15.75 0.85
N PRO A 130 -15.72 -15.79 2.19
CA PRO A 130 -16.62 -16.53 3.07
C PRO A 130 -18.07 -16.04 3.02
N ARG A 131 -18.28 -14.72 2.92
CA ARG A 131 -19.63 -14.14 2.75
C ARG A 131 -20.26 -14.54 1.42
N LEU A 132 -19.50 -14.48 0.33
CA LEU A 132 -20.00 -14.86 -1.00
C LEU A 132 -20.39 -16.34 -1.04
N VAL A 133 -19.59 -17.21 -0.42
CA VAL A 133 -19.89 -18.64 -0.31
C VAL A 133 -21.17 -18.85 0.50
N TYR A 134 -21.29 -18.23 1.68
CA TYR A 134 -22.49 -18.33 2.51
C TYR A 134 -23.76 -17.89 1.79
N MET A 135 -23.72 -16.74 1.11
CA MET A 135 -24.84 -16.24 0.31
C MET A 135 -25.22 -17.20 -0.82
N SER A 136 -24.25 -17.91 -1.41
CA SER A 136 -24.49 -18.80 -2.55
C SER A 136 -24.95 -20.19 -2.17
N THR A 137 -24.51 -20.74 -1.04
CA THR A 137 -24.73 -22.16 -0.70
C THR A 137 -25.68 -22.38 0.47
N VAL A 138 -25.72 -21.45 1.43
CA VAL A 138 -26.44 -21.62 2.70
C VAL A 138 -27.68 -20.72 2.77
N SER A 139 -27.57 -19.48 2.31
CA SER A 139 -28.67 -18.52 2.37
C SER A 139 -29.74 -18.82 1.31
N ALA A 140 -30.93 -19.24 1.76
CA ALA A 140 -32.08 -19.47 0.88
C ALA A 140 -32.53 -18.19 0.14
N ASN A 141 -32.29 -17.02 0.74
CA ASN A 141 -32.68 -15.72 0.19
C ASN A 141 -31.53 -15.00 -0.54
N HIS A 142 -30.33 -15.60 -0.60
CA HIS A 142 -29.10 -14.97 -1.09
C HIS A 142 -28.76 -13.63 -0.40
N THR A 143 -29.17 -13.48 0.85
CA THR A 143 -28.87 -12.32 1.70
C THR A 143 -27.81 -12.68 2.74
N ASP A 144 -27.16 -11.65 3.30
CA ASP A 144 -26.17 -11.77 4.40
C ASP A 144 -26.83 -12.05 5.77
N GLU A 145 -28.16 -12.19 5.81
CA GLU A 145 -28.89 -12.45 7.03
C GLU A 145 -28.49 -13.82 7.61
N GLY A 146 -28.09 -13.86 8.88
CA GLY A 146 -27.63 -15.08 9.53
C GLY A 146 -26.15 -15.44 9.30
N TYR A 147 -25.41 -14.68 8.47
CA TYR A 147 -23.98 -14.94 8.21
C TYR A 147 -23.15 -14.98 9.51
N LEU A 148 -23.40 -14.05 10.43
CA LEU A 148 -22.68 -14.01 11.70
C LEU A 148 -22.92 -15.26 12.54
N GLU A 149 -24.14 -15.78 12.57
CA GLU A 149 -24.46 -16.99 13.35
C GLU A 149 -23.80 -18.23 12.76
N HIS A 150 -23.71 -18.31 11.43
CA HIS A 150 -23.03 -19.39 10.73
C HIS A 150 -21.50 -19.31 10.86
N SER A 151 -20.92 -18.10 10.83
CA SER A 151 -19.47 -17.90 10.87
C SER A 151 -18.82 -18.15 12.23
N LEU A 152 -19.62 -18.18 13.30
CA LEU A 152 -19.13 -18.33 14.66
C LEU A 152 -19.15 -19.80 15.08
N ALA A 153 -18.00 -20.29 15.55
CA ALA A 153 -17.89 -21.61 16.13
C ALA A 153 -18.32 -21.59 17.60
N TYR A 154 -19.08 -22.59 18.04
CA TYR A 154 -19.42 -22.83 19.44
C TYR A 154 -18.29 -23.61 20.12
N PHE A 155 -17.87 -23.12 21.30
CA PHE A 155 -16.90 -23.77 22.16
C PHE A 155 -17.47 -23.95 23.56
N ASN A 156 -17.32 -25.15 24.11
CA ASN A 156 -17.79 -25.47 25.46
C ASN A 156 -16.69 -25.17 26.48
N ILE A 157 -17.02 -24.47 27.55
CA ILE A 157 -16.04 -24.00 28.54
C ILE A 157 -15.50 -25.15 29.38
N SER A 158 -16.17 -26.30 29.41
CA SER A 158 -15.63 -27.51 30.05
C SER A 158 -14.39 -28.06 29.35
N ASP A 159 -14.16 -27.70 28.09
CA ASP A 159 -13.13 -28.31 27.24
C ASP A 159 -11.81 -27.53 27.31
N PHE A 160 -11.73 -26.49 28.16
CA PHE A 160 -10.48 -25.79 28.42
C PHE A 160 -9.48 -26.73 29.10
N GLN A 161 -8.26 -26.77 28.57
CA GLN A 161 -7.12 -27.31 29.30
C GLN A 161 -6.85 -26.45 30.54
N PRO A 162 -6.46 -27.05 31.68
CA PRO A 162 -6.34 -26.36 32.96
C PRO A 162 -5.33 -25.21 32.96
N GLU A 163 -4.39 -25.20 32.01
CA GLU A 163 -3.38 -24.16 31.83
C GLU A 163 -3.90 -22.90 31.13
N PHE A 164 -4.95 -23.03 30.32
CA PHE A 164 -5.52 -21.95 29.50
C PHE A 164 -6.88 -21.45 30.01
N GLU A 165 -7.32 -21.91 31.18
CA GLU A 165 -8.55 -21.41 31.79
C GLU A 165 -8.47 -19.90 32.08
N PRO A 166 -9.57 -19.15 31.85
CA PRO A 166 -9.61 -17.74 32.19
C PRO A 166 -9.48 -17.53 33.70
N LYS A 167 -8.74 -16.49 34.09
CA LYS A 167 -8.57 -16.11 35.50
C LYS A 167 -9.94 -15.89 36.15
N ALA A 168 -10.05 -16.24 37.44
CA ALA A 168 -11.31 -16.21 38.21
C ALA A 168 -12.04 -14.84 38.17
N GLU A 169 -11.31 -13.74 37.97
CA GLU A 169 -11.84 -12.39 37.81
C GLU A 169 -12.75 -12.21 36.57
N TYR A 170 -12.50 -12.99 35.50
CA TYR A 170 -13.26 -12.96 34.24
C TYR A 170 -14.23 -14.14 34.11
N LYS A 171 -14.33 -15.00 35.14
CA LYS A 171 -15.17 -16.20 35.10
C LYS A 171 -16.62 -15.80 35.40
N ILE A 172 -17.42 -15.69 34.35
CA ILE A 172 -18.86 -15.42 34.46
C ILE A 172 -19.55 -16.70 34.93
N ALA A 173 -20.17 -16.67 36.11
CA ALA A 173 -20.61 -17.87 36.84
C ALA A 173 -21.64 -18.77 36.09
N ASN A 174 -22.38 -18.23 35.14
CA ASN A 174 -23.44 -18.95 34.41
C ASN A 174 -23.14 -19.13 32.91
N LEU A 175 -21.88 -18.95 32.47
CA LEU A 175 -21.51 -19.14 31.08
C LEU A 175 -21.14 -20.61 30.84
N THR A 176 -21.86 -21.29 29.96
CA THR A 176 -21.59 -22.69 29.57
C THR A 176 -20.88 -22.79 28.22
N MET A 177 -21.14 -21.84 27.32
CA MET A 177 -20.63 -21.85 25.95
C MET A 177 -20.17 -20.46 25.53
N CYS A 178 -19.08 -20.40 24.76
CA CYS A 178 -18.63 -19.19 24.10
C CYS A 178 -18.62 -19.36 22.57
N ARG A 179 -18.60 -18.23 21.86
CA ARG A 179 -18.53 -18.18 20.39
C ARG A 179 -17.19 -17.61 19.97
N VAL A 180 -16.50 -18.29 19.07
CA VAL A 180 -15.18 -17.89 18.55
C VAL A 180 -15.26 -17.79 17.03
N GLN A 181 -14.56 -16.83 16.44
CA GLN A 181 -14.47 -16.73 15.00
C GLN A 181 -13.58 -17.86 14.46
N SER A 182 -14.13 -18.75 13.63
CA SER A 182 -13.35 -19.83 13.05
C SER A 182 -12.45 -19.28 11.92
N PRO A 183 -11.19 -19.75 11.81
CA PRO A 183 -10.23 -19.23 10.83
C PRO A 183 -10.62 -19.48 9.36
N LEU A 184 -11.62 -20.33 9.09
CA LEU A 184 -12.07 -20.70 7.74
C LEU A 184 -13.59 -20.53 7.51
N GLY A 185 -14.34 -20.00 8.48
CA GLY A 185 -15.80 -19.94 8.39
C GLY A 185 -16.47 -21.32 8.25
N LEU A 186 -15.78 -22.36 8.73
CA LEU A 186 -16.22 -23.76 8.73
C LEU A 186 -17.24 -24.01 9.84
N ASP A 187 -18.11 -25.00 9.60
CA ASP A 187 -19.07 -25.51 10.57
C ASP A 187 -18.39 -26.04 11.84
N ASN A 188 -19.11 -25.97 12.96
CA ASN A 188 -18.63 -26.32 14.31
C ASN A 188 -17.91 -27.67 14.42
N ALA A 189 -18.37 -28.70 13.71
CA ALA A 189 -17.78 -30.04 13.78
C ALA A 189 -16.41 -30.09 13.08
N GLN A 190 -16.28 -29.41 11.93
CA GLN A 190 -15.05 -29.43 11.14
C GLN A 190 -13.97 -28.50 11.70
N ALA A 191 -14.38 -27.43 12.40
CA ALA A 191 -13.46 -26.49 13.02
C ALA A 191 -12.57 -27.15 14.08
N TRP A 192 -13.13 -28.02 14.94
CA TRP A 192 -12.38 -28.67 16.03
C TRP A 192 -11.66 -29.96 15.59
N GLU A 193 -12.18 -30.68 14.59
CA GLU A 193 -11.50 -31.87 14.03
C GLU A 193 -10.20 -31.52 13.29
N LEU A 194 -10.13 -30.38 12.59
CA LEU A 194 -8.90 -29.92 11.93
C LEU A 194 -7.83 -29.41 12.92
N GLU A 195 -8.23 -28.99 14.11
CA GLU A 195 -7.33 -28.54 15.17
C GLU A 195 -6.73 -29.74 15.94
N GLU A 196 -7.52 -30.81 16.14
CA GLU A 196 -7.03 -32.07 16.70
C GLU A 196 -5.98 -32.76 15.82
N ASP A 197 -6.08 -32.66 14.49
CA ASP A 197 -5.07 -33.22 13.59
C ASP A 197 -3.78 -32.38 13.57
N ASN A 198 -3.86 -31.06 13.71
CA ASN A 198 -2.68 -30.18 13.78
C ASN A 198 -1.92 -30.30 15.11
N THR A 199 -2.60 -30.59 16.22
CA THR A 199 -1.97 -30.80 17.54
C THR A 199 -1.32 -32.18 17.69
N LYS A 200 -1.62 -33.15 16.83
CA LYS A 200 -0.94 -34.46 16.80
C LYS A 200 0.40 -34.47 16.05
N PHE A 201 0.73 -33.38 15.34
CA PHE A 201 1.97 -33.25 14.56
C PHE A 201 3.05 -32.36 15.20
N SER A 202 2.84 -31.89 16.44
CA SER A 202 3.79 -31.08 17.20
C SER A 202 4.17 -31.75 18.51
#